data_AF-A0A838UGI9-F1
#
_entry.id   AF-A0A838UGI9-F1
#
_cell.length_a   1.000
_cell.length_b   1.000
_cell.length_c   1.000
_cell.angle_alpha   90.00
_cell.angle_beta   90.00
_cell.angle_gamma   90.00
#
_symmetry.space_group_name_H-M   'P 1'
#
loop_
_entity.id
_entity.type
_entity.pdbx_description
1 polymer ?
#
loop_
_entity_poly.entity_id
_entity_poly.type
_entity_poly.pdbx_seq_one_letter_code
_entity_poly.pdbx_strand_id
1 'polypeptide(L)'
;MRHFISNQRLTLGIFFLIAIVLAGSSYLLLYRLGAEPLHDYDEATYAEISLESGLSHQYVVPTFLGNEFFRKPPLLFWLIDVDNKIISSSELAARLPSALSALGLIILVMRLVYEATKSGFAAVFGGAVLMTTSAFIEPARQVRLDLLVSFFSLAAVYAFLRALDDRHRHCFLGFGIFLGFAVLAKGPLAIFTIVAVLTLAAIYKRFEWIRDRYFWGGVLLFLLIALPWHFYETIRFGFTFWNVYLGDQVFSRMGQTLFSGPTNGDYISYLFAFAIPWIVVFGASVVAGGFLWKRMRKKTQALFVASVITVISIVLIFFSAKTKAGSYLISLYPFMAVAVAVSVFEIYRLLHTRARIFLILSCVILSSVGFELSIFNGFHTNPYYATIDALAMQEKGIGQTLRAQHASQFYVYNATTLGSIMFYSRILHPISLGPGGMPPIGSFILYQTTEAAQLHAVYPTLSFISDYEGSLLTLASVASED
;
A
#
# COMPACT_ATOMS: atom_id res chain seq x y z
N MET A 1 -34.98 34.81 -3.29
CA MET A 1 -35.44 33.48 -2.81
C MET A 1 -35.09 32.33 -3.75
N ARG A 2 -35.47 32.33 -5.05
CA ARG A 2 -35.15 31.23 -6.00
C ARG A 2 -33.65 30.95 -6.19
N HIS A 3 -32.81 31.98 -6.28
CA HIS A 3 -31.34 31.83 -6.42
C HIS A 3 -30.66 31.32 -5.13
N PHE A 4 -31.21 31.66 -3.96
CA PHE A 4 -30.74 31.15 -2.67
C PHE A 4 -31.10 29.66 -2.50
N ILE A 5 -32.33 29.28 -2.87
CA ILE A 5 -32.78 27.88 -2.85
C ILE A 5 -32.01 27.03 -3.88
N SER A 6 -31.66 27.55 -5.06
CA SER A 6 -30.85 26.79 -6.03
C SER A 6 -29.41 26.56 -5.56
N ASN A 7 -28.78 27.56 -4.93
CA ASN A 7 -27.43 27.41 -4.37
C ASN A 7 -27.41 26.44 -3.18
N GLN A 8 -28.44 26.43 -2.34
CA GLN A 8 -28.54 25.44 -1.26
C GLN A 8 -28.77 24.02 -1.79
N ARG A 9 -29.64 23.83 -2.79
CA ARG A 9 -29.83 22.51 -3.43
C ARG A 9 -28.56 21.98 -4.10
N LEU A 10 -27.81 22.86 -4.79
CA LEU A 10 -26.53 22.49 -5.40
C LEU A 10 -25.49 22.09 -4.34
N THR A 11 -25.45 22.81 -3.22
CA THR A 11 -24.56 22.51 -2.10
C THR A 11 -24.92 21.19 -1.43
N LEU A 12 -26.21 20.94 -1.20
CA LEU A 12 -26.72 19.69 -0.65
C LEU A 12 -26.42 18.49 -1.56
N GLY A 13 -26.57 18.67 -2.88
CA GLY A 13 -26.21 17.64 -3.86
C GLY A 13 -24.72 17.27 -3.83
N ILE A 14 -23.83 18.25 -3.68
CA ILE A 14 -22.38 17.98 -3.54
C ILE A 14 -22.09 17.21 -2.24
N PHE A 15 -22.70 17.60 -1.12
CA PHE A 15 -22.52 16.86 0.14
C PHE A 15 -23.01 15.42 0.04
N PHE A 16 -24.14 15.18 -0.63
CA PHE A 16 -24.64 13.85 -0.89
C PHE A 16 -23.67 13.02 -1.74
N LEU A 17 -23.09 13.61 -2.79
CA LEU A 17 -22.09 12.93 -3.62
C LEU A 17 -20.79 12.63 -2.86
N ILE A 18 -20.34 13.55 -2.00
CA ILE A 18 -19.21 13.30 -1.09
C ILE A 18 -19.53 12.11 -0.17
N ALA A 19 -20.72 12.09 0.42
CA ALA A 19 -21.14 10.99 1.28
C ALA A 19 -21.18 9.66 0.54
N ILE A 20 -21.65 9.62 -0.72
CA ILE A 20 -21.63 8.41 -1.56
C ILE A 20 -20.20 7.93 -1.78
N VAL A 21 -19.28 8.82 -2.19
CA VAL A 21 -17.88 8.44 -2.43
C VAL A 21 -17.24 7.89 -1.16
N LEU A 22 -17.44 8.55 -0.02
CA LEU A 22 -16.87 8.11 1.25
C LEU A 22 -17.50 6.81 1.76
N ALA A 23 -18.82 6.63 1.63
CA ALA A 23 -19.50 5.41 2.01
C ALA A 23 -19.09 4.24 1.11
N GLY A 24 -19.04 4.44 -0.21
CA GLY A 24 -18.57 3.45 -1.17
C GLY A 24 -17.11 3.06 -0.92
N SER A 25 -16.24 4.04 -0.68
CA SER A 25 -14.83 3.79 -0.33
C SER A 25 -14.71 3.02 0.99
N SER A 26 -15.47 3.39 2.01
CA SER A 26 -15.45 2.70 3.31
C SER A 26 -15.94 1.26 3.18
N TYR A 27 -16.98 1.02 2.38
CA TYR A 27 -17.44 -0.33 2.07
C TYR A 27 -16.34 -1.15 1.36
N LEU A 28 -15.76 -0.62 0.28
CA LEU A 28 -14.70 -1.31 -0.46
C LEU A 28 -13.47 -1.60 0.40
N LEU A 29 -13.12 -0.72 1.34
CA LEU A 29 -11.89 -0.84 2.13
C LEU A 29 -12.06 -1.61 3.44
N LEU A 30 -13.23 -1.56 4.08
CA LEU A 30 -13.42 -2.09 5.44
C LEU A 30 -14.35 -3.31 5.51
N TYR A 31 -15.23 -3.51 4.52
CA TYR A 31 -16.13 -4.66 4.54
C TYR A 31 -15.35 -5.97 4.49
N ARG A 32 -15.59 -6.84 5.48
CA ARG A 32 -14.93 -8.15 5.65
C ARG A 32 -13.40 -8.11 5.65
N LEU A 33 -12.78 -7.00 6.05
CA LEU A 33 -11.32 -6.82 5.98
C LEU A 33 -10.53 -7.86 6.79
N GLY A 34 -11.08 -8.34 7.91
CA GLY A 34 -10.48 -9.41 8.73
C GLY A 34 -11.01 -10.83 8.46
N ALA A 35 -11.84 -11.05 7.45
CA ALA A 35 -12.45 -12.36 7.20
C ALA A 35 -11.54 -13.29 6.39
N GLU A 36 -10.90 -12.75 5.35
CA GLU A 36 -10.07 -13.51 4.42
C GLU A 36 -8.66 -13.76 4.98
N PRO A 37 -7.99 -14.87 4.60
CA PRO A 37 -6.61 -15.12 5.00
C PRO A 37 -5.63 -14.06 4.43
N LEU A 38 -4.44 -13.93 5.01
CA LEU A 38 -3.31 -13.21 4.40
C LEU A 38 -2.92 -13.88 3.08
N HIS A 39 -2.94 -13.15 1.97
CA HIS A 39 -2.94 -13.72 0.62
C HIS A 39 -1.55 -13.87 0.01
N ASP A 40 -0.64 -12.92 0.22
CA ASP A 40 0.68 -12.95 -0.41
C ASP A 40 1.83 -12.90 0.59
N TYR A 41 3.02 -13.19 0.07
CA TYR A 41 4.26 -13.24 0.82
C TYR A 41 4.55 -11.95 1.59
N ASP A 42 4.38 -10.78 0.97
CA ASP A 42 4.66 -9.49 1.61
C ASP A 42 3.64 -9.22 2.72
N GLU A 43 2.36 -9.48 2.47
CA GLU A 43 1.28 -9.32 3.45
C GLU A 43 1.54 -10.18 4.69
N ALA A 44 1.79 -11.47 4.48
CA ALA A 44 2.08 -12.43 5.54
C ALA A 44 3.34 -12.06 6.32
N THR A 45 4.41 -11.68 5.61
CA THR A 45 5.69 -11.29 6.22
C THR A 45 5.55 -10.05 7.09
N TYR A 46 4.86 -9.00 6.62
CA TYR A 46 4.70 -7.78 7.42
C TYR A 46 3.81 -7.98 8.64
N ALA A 47 2.75 -8.79 8.52
CA ALA A 47 1.90 -9.16 9.65
C ALA A 47 2.69 -9.96 10.70
N GLU A 48 3.53 -10.89 10.24
CA GLU A 48 4.35 -11.74 11.10
C GLU A 48 5.46 -10.96 11.81
N ILE A 49 6.14 -10.04 11.13
CA ILE A 49 7.16 -9.17 11.74
C ILE A 49 6.57 -8.42 12.95
N SER A 50 5.38 -7.85 12.79
CA SER A 50 4.70 -7.16 13.90
C SER A 50 4.36 -8.14 15.03
N LEU A 51 3.85 -9.33 14.70
CA LEU A 51 3.56 -10.35 15.69
C LEU A 51 4.82 -10.77 16.48
N GLU A 52 5.89 -11.16 15.79
CA GLU A 52 7.15 -11.61 16.38
C GLU A 52 7.77 -10.52 17.26
N SER A 53 7.85 -9.29 16.74
CA SER A 53 8.37 -8.13 17.47
C SER A 53 7.53 -7.83 18.72
N GLY A 54 6.21 -8.00 18.63
CA GLY A 54 5.29 -7.82 19.74
C GLY A 54 5.44 -8.88 20.83
N LEU A 55 5.54 -10.16 20.44
CA LEU A 55 5.72 -11.28 21.38
C LEU A 55 7.11 -11.29 22.04
N SER A 56 8.14 -10.84 21.33
CA SER A 56 9.51 -10.71 21.84
C SER A 56 9.79 -9.37 22.55
N HIS A 57 8.81 -8.46 22.59
CA HIS A 57 8.93 -7.09 23.10
C HIS A 57 10.01 -6.22 22.40
N GLN A 58 10.38 -6.57 21.17
CA GLN A 58 11.34 -5.86 20.34
C GLN A 58 10.66 -4.85 19.39
N TYR A 59 10.04 -3.81 19.96
CA TYR A 59 9.31 -2.83 19.15
C TYR A 59 10.21 -1.86 18.36
N VAL A 60 11.40 -1.55 18.86
CA VAL A 60 12.30 -0.56 18.22
C VAL A 60 13.06 -1.19 17.06
N VAL A 61 13.50 -2.45 17.23
CA VAL A 61 14.21 -3.23 16.21
C VAL A 61 13.28 -4.37 15.81
N PRO A 62 12.54 -4.25 14.71
CA PRO A 62 11.63 -5.33 14.31
C PRO A 62 12.42 -6.62 14.05
N THR A 63 11.84 -7.77 14.37
CA THR A 63 12.47 -9.08 14.12
C THR A 63 11.66 -9.91 13.13
N PHE A 64 12.35 -10.80 12.43
CA PHE A 64 11.75 -11.79 11.54
C PHE A 64 12.58 -13.06 11.55
N LEU A 65 11.94 -14.20 11.80
CA LEU A 65 12.60 -15.50 11.93
C LEU A 65 13.75 -15.45 12.94
N GLY A 66 13.56 -14.71 14.05
CA GLY A 66 14.51 -14.58 15.14
C GLY A 66 15.73 -13.70 14.84
N ASN A 67 15.75 -13.03 13.69
CA ASN A 67 16.82 -12.13 13.28
C ASN A 67 16.32 -10.69 13.17
N GLU A 68 17.21 -9.71 13.31
CA GLU A 68 16.86 -8.30 13.13
C GLU A 68 16.43 -7.99 11.69
N PHE A 69 15.34 -7.25 11.53
CA PHE A 69 14.74 -6.90 10.26
C PHE A 69 15.08 -5.46 9.86
N PHE A 70 16.22 -5.27 9.20
CA PHE A 70 16.67 -3.94 8.75
C PHE A 70 16.07 -3.46 7.41
N ARG A 71 15.17 -4.23 6.80
CA ARG A 71 14.75 -3.98 5.41
C ARG A 71 13.74 -2.84 5.25
N LYS A 72 12.99 -2.49 6.31
CA LYS A 72 11.97 -1.42 6.31
C LYS A 72 11.93 -0.73 7.68
N PRO A 73 11.55 0.56 7.73
CA PRO A 73 11.38 1.26 8.99
C PRO A 73 10.07 0.86 9.69
N PRO A 74 9.88 1.24 10.95
CA PRO A 74 8.99 0.50 11.84
C PRO A 74 7.56 1.02 11.90
N LEU A 75 7.20 2.10 11.20
CA LEU A 75 5.93 2.79 11.43
C LEU A 75 4.71 1.90 11.20
N LEU A 76 4.71 1.08 10.15
CA LEU A 76 3.59 0.16 9.90
C LEU A 76 3.46 -0.86 11.02
N PHE A 77 4.58 -1.45 11.46
CA PHE A 77 4.58 -2.45 12.54
C PHE A 77 4.08 -1.83 13.86
N TRP A 78 4.51 -0.61 14.19
CA TRP A 78 4.01 0.12 15.35
C TRP A 78 2.49 0.36 15.30
N LEU A 79 1.94 0.66 14.12
CA LEU A 79 0.50 0.84 13.97
C LEU A 79 -0.25 -0.50 14.14
N ILE A 80 0.25 -1.58 13.55
CA ILE A 80 -0.31 -2.92 13.71
C ILE A 80 -0.25 -3.36 15.19
N ASP A 81 0.85 -3.09 15.88
CA ASP A 81 1.01 -3.41 17.32
C ASP A 81 0.01 -2.64 18.20
N VAL A 82 -0.29 -1.38 17.84
CA VAL A 82 -1.33 -0.59 18.52
C VAL A 82 -2.71 -1.19 18.24
N ASP A 83 -3.01 -1.53 16.99
CA ASP A 83 -4.29 -2.12 16.58
C ASP A 83 -4.52 -3.48 17.27
N ASN A 84 -3.49 -4.31 17.37
CA ASN A 84 -3.54 -5.61 18.07
C ASN A 84 -3.85 -5.49 19.58
N LYS A 85 -3.67 -4.32 20.20
CA LYS A 85 -4.04 -4.09 21.61
C LYS A 85 -5.52 -3.80 21.80
N ILE A 86 -6.22 -3.37 20.75
CA ILE A 86 -7.61 -2.93 20.80
C ILE A 86 -8.56 -3.81 19.98
N ILE A 87 -8.04 -4.55 18.99
CA ILE A 87 -8.80 -5.42 18.08
C ILE A 87 -8.42 -6.88 18.34
N SER A 88 -9.43 -7.74 18.45
CA SER A 88 -9.23 -9.19 18.67
C SER A 88 -8.88 -9.96 17.39
N SER A 89 -9.37 -9.52 16.23
CA SER A 89 -9.03 -10.12 14.94
C SER A 89 -7.65 -9.63 14.49
N SER A 90 -6.70 -10.57 14.42
CA SER A 90 -5.32 -10.28 14.03
C SER A 90 -5.21 -9.83 12.56
N GLU A 91 -6.02 -10.38 11.65
CA GLU A 91 -6.04 -9.99 10.25
C GLU A 91 -6.61 -8.57 10.06
N LEU A 92 -7.69 -8.25 10.78
CA LEU A 92 -8.26 -6.91 10.75
C LEU A 92 -7.25 -5.89 11.27
N ALA A 93 -6.63 -6.16 12.42
CA ALA A 93 -5.62 -5.30 13.02
C ALA A 93 -4.42 -5.06 12.08
N ALA A 94 -3.94 -6.11 11.40
CA ALA A 94 -2.83 -6.00 10.47
C ALA A 94 -3.15 -5.13 9.25
N ARG A 95 -4.38 -5.22 8.72
CA ARG A 95 -4.81 -4.52 7.49
C ARG A 95 -5.32 -3.10 7.70
N LEU A 96 -5.74 -2.78 8.91
CA LEU A 96 -6.38 -1.50 9.23
C LEU A 96 -5.49 -0.27 8.88
N PRO A 97 -4.17 -0.27 9.14
CA PRO A 97 -3.32 0.86 8.77
C PRO A 97 -3.32 1.14 7.26
N SER A 98 -3.29 0.11 6.42
CA SER A 98 -3.38 0.24 4.96
C SER A 98 -4.73 0.81 4.53
N ALA A 99 -5.83 0.23 5.04
CA ALA A 99 -7.18 0.61 4.66
C ALA A 99 -7.50 2.06 5.07
N LEU A 100 -7.09 2.48 6.27
CA LEU A 100 -7.26 3.86 6.73
C LEU A 100 -6.39 4.84 5.94
N SER A 101 -5.16 4.45 5.59
CA SER A 101 -4.29 5.27 4.72
C SER A 101 -4.92 5.45 3.34
N ALA A 102 -5.54 4.41 2.78
CA ALA A 102 -6.24 4.48 1.50
C ALA A 102 -7.47 5.40 1.55
N LEU A 103 -8.28 5.32 2.61
CA LEU A 103 -9.40 6.24 2.82
C LEU A 103 -8.91 7.69 2.99
N GLY A 104 -7.84 7.89 3.74
CA GLY A 104 -7.17 9.18 3.89
C GLY A 104 -6.66 9.74 2.57
N LEU A 105 -6.11 8.91 1.69
CA LEU A 105 -5.68 9.28 0.34
C LEU A 105 -6.85 9.76 -0.52
N ILE A 106 -7.98 9.07 -0.51
CA ILE A 106 -9.20 9.48 -1.23
C ILE A 106 -9.65 10.86 -0.77
N ILE A 107 -9.71 11.08 0.55
CA ILE A 107 -10.04 12.39 1.13
C ILE A 107 -9.03 13.46 0.69
N LEU A 108 -7.73 13.18 0.76
CA LEU A 108 -6.68 14.12 0.37
C LEU A 108 -6.73 14.48 -1.11
N VAL A 109 -7.01 13.51 -1.99
CA VAL A 109 -7.24 13.76 -3.43
C VAL A 109 -8.41 14.71 -3.61
N MET A 110 -9.57 14.43 -2.98
CA MET A 110 -10.73 15.31 -3.04
C MET A 110 -10.38 16.74 -2.56
N ARG A 111 -9.63 16.85 -1.46
CA ARG A 111 -9.21 18.15 -0.90
C ARG A 111 -8.24 18.90 -1.80
N LEU A 112 -7.23 18.23 -2.37
CA LEU A 112 -6.29 18.82 -3.32
C LEU A 112 -6.98 19.33 -4.58
N VAL A 113 -7.85 18.51 -5.16
CA VAL A 113 -8.60 18.88 -6.37
C VAL A 113 -9.55 20.03 -6.08
N TYR A 114 -10.25 20.02 -4.95
CA TYR A 114 -11.07 21.15 -4.51
C TYR A 114 -10.22 22.43 -4.35
N GLU A 115 -9.05 22.32 -3.72
CA GLU A 115 -8.19 23.47 -3.48
C GLU A 115 -7.69 24.14 -4.76
N ALA A 116 -7.44 23.35 -5.81
CA ALA A 116 -7.02 23.85 -7.10
C ALA A 116 -8.18 24.41 -7.94
N THR A 117 -9.30 23.69 -7.99
CA THR A 117 -10.41 23.98 -8.92
C THR A 117 -11.50 24.87 -8.29
N LYS A 118 -11.64 24.84 -6.97
CA LYS A 118 -12.78 25.35 -6.18
C LYS A 118 -14.12 24.76 -6.60
N SER A 119 -14.10 23.54 -7.15
CA SER A 119 -15.28 22.81 -7.62
C SER A 119 -15.50 21.56 -6.76
N GLY A 120 -16.66 21.47 -6.11
CA GLY A 120 -17.05 20.27 -5.37
C GLY A 120 -17.26 19.06 -6.28
N PHE A 121 -17.74 19.28 -7.50
CA PHE A 121 -17.87 18.23 -8.52
C PHE A 121 -16.50 17.63 -8.89
N ALA A 122 -15.49 18.48 -9.16
CA ALA A 122 -14.15 18.01 -9.49
C ALA A 122 -13.53 17.24 -8.31
N ALA A 123 -13.76 17.72 -7.09
CA ALA A 123 -13.30 17.06 -5.87
C ALA A 123 -13.89 15.64 -5.74
N VAL A 124 -15.22 15.52 -5.80
CA VAL A 124 -15.93 14.22 -5.79
C VAL A 124 -15.41 13.33 -6.90
N PHE A 125 -15.24 13.86 -8.12
CA PHE A 125 -14.74 13.08 -9.24
C PHE A 125 -13.32 12.56 -9.01
N GLY A 126 -12.40 13.36 -8.43
CA GLY A 126 -11.06 12.87 -8.07
C GLY A 126 -11.09 11.76 -7.02
N GLY A 127 -11.95 11.87 -6.02
CA GLY A 127 -12.17 10.78 -5.05
C GLY A 127 -12.75 9.53 -5.72
N ALA A 128 -13.71 9.70 -6.63
CA ALA A 128 -14.30 8.61 -7.38
C ALA A 128 -13.30 7.91 -8.30
N VAL A 129 -12.43 8.65 -9.00
CA VAL A 129 -11.35 8.09 -9.82
C VAL A 129 -10.45 7.19 -8.98
N LEU A 130 -9.99 7.66 -7.81
CA LEU A 130 -9.11 6.86 -6.96
C LEU A 130 -9.85 5.65 -6.36
N MET A 131 -11.07 5.83 -5.84
CA MET A 131 -11.83 4.73 -5.22
C MET A 131 -12.23 3.64 -6.23
N THR A 132 -12.26 3.97 -7.52
CA THR A 132 -12.63 3.04 -8.61
C THR A 132 -11.42 2.63 -9.45
N THR A 133 -10.21 2.83 -8.93
CA THR A 133 -8.97 2.28 -9.50
C THR A 133 -8.69 0.95 -8.81
N SER A 134 -8.94 -0.18 -9.48
CA SER A 134 -8.85 -1.50 -8.83
C SER A 134 -7.43 -1.84 -8.34
N ALA A 135 -6.40 -1.40 -9.07
CA ALA A 135 -4.98 -1.50 -8.67
C ALA A 135 -4.62 -0.70 -7.40
N PHE A 136 -5.51 0.18 -6.94
CA PHE A 136 -5.37 0.88 -5.67
C PHE A 136 -6.19 0.21 -4.57
N ILE A 137 -7.40 -0.28 -4.87
CA ILE A 137 -8.30 -0.90 -3.90
C ILE A 137 -7.81 -2.28 -3.43
N GLU A 138 -7.33 -3.13 -4.34
CA GLU A 138 -6.85 -4.47 -3.98
C GLU A 138 -5.73 -4.44 -2.93
N PRO A 139 -4.62 -3.71 -3.13
CA PRO A 139 -3.55 -3.69 -2.13
C PRO A 139 -3.93 -2.86 -0.90
N ALA A 140 -4.93 -1.98 -0.99
CA ALA A 140 -5.43 -1.25 0.18
C ALA A 140 -6.18 -2.16 1.18
N ARG A 141 -6.60 -3.35 0.76
CA ARG A 141 -7.20 -4.37 1.62
C ARG A 141 -6.16 -5.35 2.20
N GLN A 142 -4.88 -5.15 1.91
CA GLN A 142 -3.78 -5.99 2.36
C GLN A 142 -2.81 -5.22 3.27
N VAL A 143 -1.90 -5.93 3.95
CA VAL A 143 -0.83 -5.29 4.75
C VAL A 143 0.24 -4.72 3.82
N ARG A 144 0.30 -3.38 3.70
CA ARG A 144 1.06 -2.70 2.65
C ARG A 144 1.64 -1.36 3.11
N LEU A 145 2.97 -1.30 3.11
CA LEU A 145 3.74 -0.08 3.40
C LEU A 145 3.50 1.03 2.36
N ASP A 146 3.17 0.66 1.11
CA ASP A 146 2.97 1.59 -0.01
C ASP A 146 1.82 2.57 0.23
N LEU A 147 0.72 2.11 0.83
CA LEU A 147 -0.44 2.98 1.09
C LEU A 147 -0.09 4.01 2.17
N LEU A 148 0.64 3.59 3.21
CA LEU A 148 1.04 4.43 4.32
C LEU A 148 2.01 5.54 3.87
N VAL A 149 3.07 5.18 3.13
CA VAL A 149 4.00 6.19 2.59
C VAL A 149 3.31 7.12 1.60
N SER A 150 2.37 6.61 0.79
CA SER A 150 1.62 7.42 -0.17
C SER A 150 0.71 8.43 0.54
N PHE A 151 0.02 8.01 1.60
CA PHE A 151 -0.82 8.88 2.41
C PHE A 151 -0.02 10.03 3.00
N PHE A 152 1.05 9.73 3.72
CA PHE A 152 1.90 10.75 4.33
C PHE A 152 2.59 11.63 3.30
N SER A 153 3.00 11.07 2.16
CA SER A 153 3.57 11.85 1.05
C SER A 153 2.56 12.85 0.48
N LEU A 154 1.33 12.42 0.21
CA LEU A 154 0.29 13.30 -0.33
C LEU A 154 -0.17 14.35 0.72
N ALA A 155 -0.21 13.97 1.99
CA ALA A 155 -0.49 14.88 3.11
C ALA A 155 0.59 15.97 3.23
N ALA A 156 1.86 15.60 3.07
CA ALA A 156 2.99 16.54 3.01
C ALA A 156 2.86 17.49 1.80
N VAL A 157 2.55 16.97 0.61
CA VAL A 157 2.29 17.81 -0.58
C VAL A 157 1.13 18.78 -0.36
N TYR A 158 0.03 18.32 0.26
CA TYR A 158 -1.10 19.18 0.62
C TYR A 158 -0.71 20.28 1.61
N ALA A 159 0.02 19.93 2.67
CA ALA A 159 0.49 20.88 3.68
C ALA A 159 1.44 21.93 3.06
N PHE A 160 2.37 21.50 2.20
CA PHE A 160 3.26 22.40 1.47
C PHE A 160 2.47 23.35 0.55
N LEU A 161 1.53 22.82 -0.24
CA LEU A 161 0.67 23.65 -1.12
C LEU A 161 -0.12 24.69 -0.33
N ARG A 162 -0.62 24.33 0.86
CA ARG A 162 -1.29 25.28 1.77
C ARG A 162 -0.32 26.32 2.31
N ALA A 163 0.90 25.94 2.67
CA ALA A 163 1.91 26.84 3.22
C ALA A 163 2.41 27.90 2.23
N LEU A 164 2.24 27.68 0.91
CA LEU A 164 2.53 28.68 -0.11
C LEU A 164 1.57 29.89 -0.09
N ASP A 165 0.45 29.79 0.61
CA ASP A 165 -0.42 30.91 0.95
C ASP A 165 0.08 31.59 2.23
N ASP A 166 0.32 32.90 2.18
CA ASP A 166 0.88 33.68 3.28
C ASP A 166 0.07 33.58 4.58
N ARG A 167 -1.24 33.34 4.48
CA ARG A 167 -2.13 33.16 5.64
C ARG A 167 -1.91 31.82 6.36
N HIS A 168 -1.27 30.86 5.71
CA HIS A 168 -1.19 29.47 6.14
C HIS A 168 0.26 28.95 6.22
N ARG A 169 1.25 29.84 6.34
CA ARG A 169 2.68 29.47 6.44
C ARG A 169 2.99 28.44 7.54
N HIS A 170 2.21 28.41 8.62
CA HIS A 170 2.33 27.40 9.68
C HIS A 170 2.13 25.96 9.18
N CYS A 171 1.49 25.76 8.01
CA CYS A 171 1.36 24.45 7.38
C CYS A 171 2.71 23.84 6.96
N PHE A 172 3.80 24.62 6.90
CA PHE A 172 5.14 24.04 6.74
C PHE A 172 5.54 23.12 7.91
N LEU A 173 5.01 23.34 9.11
CA LEU A 173 5.19 22.41 10.23
C LEU A 173 4.55 21.06 9.90
N GLY A 174 3.32 21.08 9.37
CA GLY A 174 2.61 19.87 8.91
C GLY A 174 3.35 19.17 7.76
N PHE A 175 3.94 19.92 6.83
CA PHE A 175 4.79 19.36 5.78
C PHE A 175 5.93 18.53 6.37
N GLY A 176 6.65 19.08 7.35
CA GLY A 176 7.73 18.38 8.05
C GLY A 176 7.26 17.12 8.78
N ILE A 177 6.16 17.22 9.52
CA ILE A 177 5.56 16.09 10.25
C ILE A 177 5.23 14.93 9.31
N PHE A 178 4.47 15.22 8.25
CA PHE A 178 4.03 14.18 7.31
C PHE A 178 5.20 13.62 6.50
N LEU A 179 6.20 14.43 6.12
CA LEU A 179 7.40 13.92 5.47
C LEU A 179 8.19 12.99 6.40
N GLY A 180 8.25 13.28 7.70
CA GLY A 180 8.90 12.43 8.69
C GLY A 180 8.25 11.06 8.80
N PHE A 181 6.92 11.04 8.88
CA PHE A 181 6.16 9.79 8.87
C PHE A 181 6.24 9.05 7.53
N ALA A 182 6.31 9.74 6.38
CA ALA A 182 6.53 9.09 5.08
C ALA A 182 7.87 8.34 5.05
N VAL A 183 8.94 8.95 5.59
CA VAL A 183 10.25 8.29 5.73
C VAL A 183 10.19 7.13 6.72
N LEU A 184 9.50 7.25 7.86
CA LEU A 184 9.32 6.11 8.77
C LEU A 184 8.37 5.02 8.22
N ALA A 185 7.55 5.32 7.21
CA ALA A 185 6.68 4.32 6.59
C ALA A 185 7.45 3.42 5.62
N LYS A 186 8.21 4.01 4.68
CA LYS A 186 8.88 3.25 3.61
C LYS A 186 10.19 3.89 3.13
N GLY A 187 10.80 4.70 3.98
CA GLY A 187 12.15 5.24 3.79
C GLY A 187 12.31 6.03 2.48
N PRO A 188 13.19 5.59 1.55
CA PRO A 188 13.52 6.31 0.32
C PRO A 188 12.34 6.69 -0.58
N LEU A 189 11.23 5.96 -0.52
CA LEU A 189 10.05 6.25 -1.36
C LEU A 189 9.43 7.63 -1.07
N ALA A 190 9.72 8.22 0.10
CA ALA A 190 9.32 9.59 0.40
C ALA A 190 9.90 10.64 -0.58
N ILE A 191 10.92 10.29 -1.39
CA ILE A 191 11.51 11.16 -2.42
C ILE A 191 10.47 11.70 -3.41
N PHE A 192 9.40 10.95 -3.68
CA PHE A 192 8.33 11.41 -4.58
C PHE A 192 7.57 12.63 -4.04
N THR A 193 7.53 12.80 -2.72
CA THR A 193 7.04 14.04 -2.09
C THR A 193 7.91 15.22 -2.49
N ILE A 194 9.24 15.03 -2.48
CA ILE A 194 10.19 16.08 -2.84
C ILE A 194 10.06 16.45 -4.31
N VAL A 195 9.91 15.46 -5.20
CA VAL A 195 9.64 15.70 -6.63
C VAL A 195 8.38 16.56 -6.81
N ALA A 196 7.27 16.19 -6.17
CA ALA A 196 6.02 16.95 -6.24
C ALA A 196 6.19 18.39 -5.71
N VAL A 197 6.81 18.57 -4.55
CA VAL A 197 7.01 19.87 -3.89
C VAL A 197 7.93 20.79 -4.68
N LEU A 198 9.04 20.28 -5.20
CA LEU A 198 9.96 21.06 -6.04
C LEU A 198 9.28 21.48 -7.36
N THR A 199 8.47 20.60 -7.94
CA THR A 199 7.67 20.93 -9.14
C THR A 199 6.68 22.06 -8.84
N LEU A 200 5.97 21.98 -7.69
CA LEU A 200 5.08 23.07 -7.26
C LEU A 200 5.85 24.38 -7.10
N ALA A 201 6.96 24.38 -6.36
CA ALA A 201 7.78 25.57 -6.12
C ALA A 201 8.28 26.21 -7.43
N ALA A 202 8.74 25.38 -8.39
CA ALA A 202 9.22 25.82 -9.69
C ALA A 202 8.11 26.51 -10.51
N ILE A 203 6.90 25.94 -10.56
CA ILE A 203 5.78 26.52 -11.32
C ILE A 203 5.28 27.82 -10.67
N TYR A 204 5.27 27.87 -9.34
CA TYR A 204 4.96 29.12 -8.64
C TYR A 204 6.04 30.18 -8.82
N LYS A 205 7.27 29.78 -9.19
CA LYS A 205 8.50 30.58 -9.14
C LYS A 205 8.71 31.18 -7.74
N ARG A 206 8.40 30.40 -6.71
CA ARG A 206 8.50 30.81 -5.30
C ARG A 206 9.45 29.86 -4.59
N PHE A 207 10.64 30.36 -4.28
CA PHE A 207 11.65 29.68 -3.45
C PHE A 207 11.88 30.38 -2.11
N GLU A 208 11.18 31.48 -1.86
CA GLU A 208 11.28 32.26 -0.62
C GLU A 208 10.82 31.49 0.62
N TRP A 209 10.11 30.37 0.46
CA TRP A 209 9.73 29.49 1.56
C TRP A 209 10.95 28.93 2.31
N ILE A 210 12.12 28.84 1.69
CA ILE A 210 13.37 28.44 2.36
C ILE A 210 13.79 29.48 3.42
N ARG A 211 13.35 30.73 3.30
CA ARG A 211 13.59 31.79 4.29
C ARG A 211 12.53 31.82 5.39
N ASP A 212 11.47 31.02 5.29
CA ASP A 212 10.37 31.03 6.24
C ASP A 212 10.75 30.25 7.51
N ARG A 213 10.50 30.84 8.68
CA ARG A 213 10.78 30.20 9.98
C ARG A 213 9.98 28.92 10.19
N TYR A 214 8.75 28.84 9.68
CA TYR A 214 7.92 27.65 9.80
C TYR A 214 8.41 26.52 8.90
N PHE A 215 9.09 26.84 7.79
CA PHE A 215 9.77 25.84 6.97
C PHE A 215 10.88 25.15 7.78
N TRP A 216 11.77 25.92 8.41
CA TRP A 216 12.82 25.34 9.26
C TRP A 216 12.28 24.68 10.53
N GLY A 217 11.19 25.18 11.10
CA GLY A 217 10.44 24.47 12.14
C GLY A 217 9.90 23.12 11.65
N GLY A 218 9.42 23.06 10.41
CA GLY A 218 9.01 21.82 9.75
C GLY A 218 10.20 20.88 9.53
N VAL A 219 11.34 21.39 9.06
CA VAL A 219 12.58 20.61 8.95
C VAL A 219 12.98 20.01 10.29
N LEU A 220 12.92 20.79 11.37
CA LEU A 220 13.20 20.28 12.72
C LEU A 220 12.23 19.15 13.10
N LEU A 221 10.92 19.32 12.90
CA LEU A 221 9.92 18.28 13.18
C LEU A 221 10.13 17.02 12.33
N PHE A 222 10.48 17.19 11.05
CA PHE A 222 10.87 16.08 10.18
C PHE A 222 12.04 15.30 10.78
N LEU A 223 13.11 15.99 11.19
CA LEU A 223 14.28 15.35 11.79
C LEU A 223 13.93 14.66 13.11
N LEU A 224 13.12 15.28 13.96
CA LEU A 224 12.68 14.72 15.25
C LEU A 224 11.80 13.48 15.09
N ILE A 225 11.10 13.33 13.97
CA ILE A 225 10.30 12.13 13.69
C ILE A 225 11.15 11.06 13.01
N ALA A 226 11.85 11.41 11.93
CA ALA A 226 12.55 10.43 11.12
C ALA A 226 13.86 9.93 11.76
N LEU A 227 14.68 10.82 12.33
CA LEU A 227 16.04 10.46 12.74
C LEU A 227 16.15 9.57 13.99
N PRO A 228 15.32 9.67 15.04
CA PRO A 228 15.56 8.91 16.27
C PRO A 228 15.70 7.40 16.05
N TRP A 229 14.81 6.81 15.24
CA TRP A 229 14.90 5.39 14.93
C TRP A 229 16.14 5.07 14.08
N HIS A 230 16.40 5.84 13.01
CA HIS A 230 17.59 5.62 12.18
C HIS A 230 18.89 5.79 12.97
N PHE A 231 18.93 6.72 13.91
CA PHE A 231 20.08 6.95 14.78
C PHE A 231 20.27 5.81 15.78
N TYR A 232 19.18 5.30 16.36
CA TYR A 232 19.22 4.11 17.22
C TYR A 232 19.77 2.90 16.47
N GLU A 233 19.24 2.59 15.29
CA GLU A 233 19.71 1.50 14.42
C GLU A 233 21.19 1.68 14.05
N THR A 234 21.59 2.91 13.72
CA THR A 234 22.99 3.23 13.37
C THR A 234 23.94 3.02 14.55
N ILE A 235 23.57 3.44 15.76
CA ILE A 235 24.41 3.25 16.95
C ILE A 235 24.53 1.77 17.29
N ARG A 236 23.43 1.01 17.17
CA ARG A 236 23.39 -0.41 17.56
C ARG A 236 24.07 -1.32 16.56
N PHE A 237 23.83 -1.13 15.27
CA PHE A 237 24.21 -2.08 14.22
C PHE A 237 25.17 -1.49 13.17
N GLY A 238 25.46 -0.19 13.25
CA GLY A 238 26.47 0.46 12.42
C GLY A 238 26.22 0.29 10.93
N PHE A 239 27.25 -0.12 10.21
CA PHE A 239 27.21 -0.25 8.75
C PHE A 239 26.33 -1.43 8.28
N THR A 240 26.15 -2.47 9.10
CA THR A 240 25.31 -3.63 8.76
C THR A 240 23.87 -3.21 8.47
N PHE A 241 23.30 -2.36 9.32
CA PHE A 241 21.98 -1.77 9.11
C PHE A 241 21.90 -1.03 7.76
N TRP A 242 22.83 -0.11 7.50
CA TRP A 242 22.81 0.70 6.27
C TRP A 242 23.04 -0.11 5.00
N ASN A 243 23.88 -1.15 5.06
CA ASN A 243 24.13 -2.04 3.94
C ASN A 243 22.86 -2.81 3.55
N VAL A 244 22.06 -3.25 4.52
CA VAL A 244 20.76 -3.88 4.22
C VAL A 244 19.72 -2.83 3.82
N TYR A 245 19.53 -1.79 4.65
CA TYR A 245 18.45 -0.81 4.53
C TYR A 245 18.54 0.06 3.27
N LEU A 246 19.74 0.48 2.86
CA LEU A 246 19.97 1.25 1.64
C LEU A 246 20.72 0.47 0.57
N GLY A 247 21.79 -0.25 0.93
CA GLY A 247 22.59 -1.05 -0.01
C GLY A 247 21.69 -2.05 -0.76
N ASP A 248 21.16 -3.04 -0.06
CA ASP A 248 20.40 -4.11 -0.69
C ASP A 248 19.03 -3.65 -1.17
N GLN A 249 18.30 -2.91 -0.34
CA GLN A 249 16.91 -2.54 -0.63
C GLN A 249 16.76 -1.43 -1.67
N VAL A 250 17.80 -0.65 -1.95
CA VAL A 250 17.75 0.45 -2.92
C VAL A 250 18.79 0.26 -4.01
N PHE A 251 20.08 0.26 -3.67
CA PHE A 251 21.15 0.27 -4.65
C PHE A 251 21.27 -1.05 -5.41
N SER A 252 21.29 -2.18 -4.71
CA SER A 252 21.37 -3.51 -5.32
C SER A 252 20.12 -3.80 -6.16
N ARG A 253 18.92 -3.42 -5.71
CA ARG A 253 17.68 -3.57 -6.51
C ARG A 253 17.68 -2.74 -7.81
N MET A 254 18.36 -1.59 -7.83
CA MET A 254 18.54 -0.81 -9.05
C MET A 254 19.52 -1.49 -10.02
N GLY A 255 20.61 -2.07 -9.53
CA GLY A 255 21.69 -2.62 -10.36
C GLY A 255 21.59 -4.12 -10.70
N GLN A 256 20.86 -4.91 -9.90
CA GLN A 256 20.88 -6.38 -9.95
C GLN A 256 19.46 -6.97 -9.84
N THR A 257 19.29 -8.19 -10.35
CA THR A 257 18.08 -9.01 -10.16
C THR A 257 18.28 -9.88 -8.93
N LEU A 258 17.72 -9.47 -7.79
CA LEU A 258 17.86 -10.18 -6.50
C LEU A 258 16.90 -11.36 -6.35
N PHE A 259 15.77 -11.31 -7.06
CA PHE A 259 14.78 -12.38 -7.13
C PHE A 259 14.01 -12.25 -8.45
N SER A 260 13.44 -13.37 -8.91
CA SER A 260 12.54 -13.37 -10.05
C SER A 260 11.35 -12.46 -9.77
N GLY A 261 11.08 -11.53 -10.67
CA GLY A 261 10.03 -10.55 -10.51
C GLY A 261 9.51 -10.07 -11.86
N PRO A 262 8.48 -9.21 -11.86
CA PRO A 262 7.88 -8.70 -13.08
C PRO A 262 8.89 -7.96 -13.96
N THR A 263 8.71 -8.07 -15.26
CA THR A 263 9.42 -7.30 -16.28
C THR A 263 8.79 -5.93 -16.50
N ASN A 264 9.42 -5.08 -17.34
CA ASN A 264 8.78 -3.83 -17.79
C ASN A 264 7.47 -4.10 -18.56
N GLY A 265 7.43 -5.19 -19.34
CA GLY A 265 6.22 -5.61 -20.04
C GLY A 265 5.11 -5.96 -19.07
N ASP A 266 5.45 -6.66 -17.98
CA ASP A 266 4.47 -7.00 -16.94
C ASP A 266 3.92 -5.76 -16.25
N TYR A 267 4.75 -4.76 -15.91
CA TYR A 267 4.25 -3.49 -15.36
C TYR A 267 3.26 -2.78 -16.28
N ILE A 268 3.50 -2.79 -17.59
CA ILE A 268 2.55 -2.25 -18.58
C ILE A 268 1.26 -3.06 -18.52
N SER A 269 1.36 -4.40 -18.58
CA SER A 269 0.21 -5.29 -18.48
C SER A 269 -0.58 -5.08 -17.19
N TYR A 270 0.08 -4.91 -16.03
CA TYR A 270 -0.56 -4.63 -14.75
C TYR A 270 -1.30 -3.29 -14.78
N LEU A 271 -0.69 -2.23 -15.31
CA LEU A 271 -1.33 -0.93 -15.45
C LEU A 271 -2.62 -1.02 -16.27
N PHE A 272 -2.60 -1.73 -17.41
CA PHE A 272 -3.80 -1.87 -18.24
C PHE A 272 -4.81 -2.88 -17.66
N ALA A 273 -4.37 -3.96 -17.03
CA ALA A 273 -5.27 -4.97 -16.46
C ALA A 273 -6.02 -4.46 -15.22
N PHE A 274 -5.36 -3.69 -14.35
CA PHE A 274 -5.90 -3.33 -13.04
C PHE A 274 -6.17 -1.83 -12.85
N ALA A 275 -5.61 -0.94 -13.68
CA ALA A 275 -5.86 0.51 -13.59
C ALA A 275 -6.74 1.07 -14.71
N ILE A 276 -7.29 0.23 -15.60
CA ILE A 276 -8.38 0.63 -16.49
C ILE A 276 -9.65 0.94 -15.68
N PRO A 277 -10.45 1.94 -16.09
CA PRO A 277 -10.25 2.80 -17.27
C PRO A 277 -9.30 3.98 -17.03
N TRP A 278 -8.93 4.23 -15.78
CA TRP A 278 -8.30 5.48 -15.37
C TRP A 278 -6.90 5.70 -15.90
N ILE A 279 -6.13 4.64 -16.18
CA ILE A 279 -4.83 4.78 -16.83
C ILE A 279 -4.94 5.33 -18.27
N VAL A 280 -5.98 4.90 -19.00
CA VAL A 280 -6.26 5.40 -20.36
C VAL A 280 -6.72 6.86 -20.29
N VAL A 281 -7.63 7.16 -19.35
CA VAL A 281 -8.09 8.52 -19.10
C VAL A 281 -6.95 9.42 -18.64
N PHE A 282 -5.98 8.92 -17.88
CA PHE A 282 -4.78 9.64 -17.48
C PHE A 282 -3.94 10.02 -18.70
N GLY A 283 -3.67 9.08 -19.61
CA GLY A 283 -2.98 9.38 -20.87
C GLY A 283 -3.68 10.47 -21.67
N ALA A 284 -5.00 10.37 -21.84
CA ALA A 284 -5.80 11.41 -22.48
C ALA A 284 -5.76 12.75 -21.73
N SER A 285 -5.75 12.71 -20.39
CA SER A 285 -5.69 13.88 -19.52
C SER A 285 -4.36 14.62 -19.60
N VAL A 286 -3.24 13.90 -19.78
CA VAL A 286 -1.90 14.49 -20.01
C VAL A 286 -1.90 15.27 -21.33
N VAL A 287 -2.39 14.65 -22.41
CA VAL A 287 -2.48 15.29 -23.73
C VAL A 287 -3.39 16.52 -23.68
N ALA A 288 -4.63 16.36 -23.17
CA ALA A 288 -5.58 17.46 -23.05
C ALA A 288 -5.07 18.57 -22.13
N GLY A 289 -4.43 18.22 -21.02
CA GLY A 289 -3.86 19.17 -20.06
C GLY A 289 -2.75 20.01 -20.66
N GLY A 290 -1.93 19.44 -21.55
CA GLY A 290 -0.94 20.17 -22.34
C GLY A 290 -1.57 21.25 -23.23
N PHE A 291 -2.62 20.89 -23.98
CA PHE A 291 -3.35 21.87 -24.82
C PHE A 291 -4.09 22.92 -23.99
N LEU A 292 -4.64 22.54 -22.84
CA LEU A 292 -5.40 23.42 -21.97
C LEU A 292 -4.53 24.23 -21.01
N TRP A 293 -3.21 23.98 -20.97
CA TRP A 293 -2.26 24.57 -20.02
C TRP A 293 -2.48 26.06 -19.82
N LYS A 294 -2.40 26.85 -20.90
CA LYS A 294 -2.52 28.32 -20.84
C LYS A 294 -3.88 28.82 -20.36
N ARG A 295 -4.92 27.98 -20.39
CA ARG A 295 -6.26 28.32 -19.91
C ARG A 295 -6.46 27.97 -18.44
N MET A 296 -5.63 27.10 -17.87
CA MET A 296 -5.75 26.69 -16.48
C MET A 296 -5.36 27.83 -15.53
N ARG A 297 -6.01 27.89 -14.36
CA ARG A 297 -5.55 28.81 -13.30
C ARG A 297 -4.16 28.36 -12.82
N LYS A 298 -3.33 29.30 -12.37
CA LYS A 298 -1.95 28.98 -11.92
C LYS A 298 -1.88 27.87 -10.87
N LYS A 299 -2.82 27.84 -9.91
CA LYS A 299 -2.89 26.77 -8.90
C LYS A 299 -3.26 25.41 -9.50
N THR A 300 -4.17 25.41 -10.46
CA THR A 300 -4.56 24.22 -11.23
C THR A 300 -3.41 23.68 -12.08
N GLN A 301 -2.70 24.58 -12.79
CA GLN A 301 -1.49 24.26 -13.56
C GLN A 301 -0.43 23.60 -12.68
N ALA A 302 -0.11 24.23 -11.55
CA ALA A 302 0.91 23.75 -10.63
C ALA A 302 0.60 22.35 -10.12
N LEU A 303 -0.63 22.13 -9.63
CA LEU A 303 -1.05 20.84 -9.11
C LEU A 303 -1.10 19.76 -10.21
N PHE A 304 -1.59 20.10 -11.40
CA PHE A 304 -1.64 19.18 -12.53
C PHE A 304 -0.25 18.68 -12.91
N VAL A 305 0.72 19.58 -13.12
CA VAL A 305 2.08 19.19 -13.53
C VAL A 305 2.83 18.51 -12.40
N ALA A 306 2.70 18.97 -11.15
CA ALA A 306 3.28 18.28 -10.01
C ALA A 306 2.80 16.82 -9.95
N SER A 307 1.50 16.59 -10.19
CA SER A 307 0.93 15.24 -10.21
C SER A 307 1.44 14.42 -11.40
N VAL A 308 1.44 14.97 -12.62
CA VAL A 308 1.92 14.28 -13.83
C VAL A 308 3.41 13.96 -13.74
N ILE A 309 4.25 14.91 -13.34
CA ILE A 309 5.69 14.69 -13.17
C ILE A 309 5.94 13.62 -12.11
N THR A 310 5.21 13.66 -10.99
CA THR A 310 5.38 12.63 -9.93
C THR A 310 5.01 11.25 -10.44
N VAL A 311 3.89 11.09 -11.18
CA VAL A 311 3.52 9.81 -11.81
C VAL A 311 4.61 9.34 -12.77
N ILE A 312 5.10 10.21 -13.65
CA ILE A 312 6.16 9.88 -14.61
C ILE A 312 7.45 9.49 -13.88
N SER A 313 7.84 10.22 -12.84
CA SER A 313 9.03 9.91 -12.03
C SER A 313 8.92 8.55 -11.35
N ILE A 314 7.77 8.19 -10.79
CA ILE A 314 7.52 6.87 -10.20
C ILE A 314 7.71 5.78 -11.25
N VAL A 315 7.05 5.93 -12.41
CA VAL A 315 7.15 4.96 -13.51
C VAL A 315 8.60 4.83 -13.99
N LEU A 316 9.29 5.94 -14.25
CA LEU A 316 10.67 5.93 -14.74
C LEU A 316 11.63 5.25 -13.76
N ILE A 317 11.59 5.62 -12.47
CA ILE A 317 12.49 5.05 -11.46
C ILE A 317 12.29 3.53 -11.38
N PHE A 318 11.04 3.06 -11.29
CA PHE A 318 10.78 1.63 -11.15
C PHE A 318 10.95 0.84 -12.45
N PHE A 319 10.75 1.46 -13.62
CA PHE A 319 11.10 0.83 -14.90
C PHE A 319 12.61 0.64 -15.04
N SER A 320 13.40 1.58 -14.52
CA SER A 320 14.87 1.52 -14.51
C SER A 320 15.43 0.49 -13.52
N ALA A 321 14.70 0.13 -12.46
CA ALA A 321 15.15 -0.87 -11.50
C ALA A 321 15.22 -2.27 -12.12
N LYS A 322 16.27 -3.04 -11.80
CA LYS A 322 16.40 -4.44 -12.26
C LYS A 322 15.50 -5.39 -11.49
N THR A 323 15.40 -5.21 -10.17
CA THR A 323 14.45 -5.94 -9.32
C THR A 323 13.15 -5.15 -9.18
N LYS A 324 12.01 -5.81 -9.46
CA LYS A 324 10.69 -5.19 -9.55
C LYS A 324 9.67 -5.90 -8.68
N ALA A 325 8.66 -5.17 -8.22
CA ALA A 325 7.53 -5.69 -7.45
C ALA A 325 6.25 -4.95 -7.87
N GLY A 326 5.14 -5.68 -8.03
CA GLY A 326 3.87 -5.10 -8.50
C GLY A 326 3.37 -3.94 -7.61
N SER A 327 3.65 -4.00 -6.31
CA SER A 327 3.27 -2.98 -5.32
C SER A 327 3.92 -1.61 -5.52
N TYR A 328 5.04 -1.51 -6.25
CA TYR A 328 5.75 -0.24 -6.44
C TYR A 328 4.95 0.83 -7.16
N LEU A 329 3.96 0.44 -7.96
CA LEU A 329 3.14 1.37 -8.72
C LEU A 329 2.03 1.99 -7.86
N ILE A 330 1.71 1.46 -6.68
CA ILE A 330 0.58 1.92 -5.86
C ILE A 330 0.64 3.43 -5.58
N SER A 331 1.84 3.96 -5.31
CA SER A 331 2.02 5.38 -4.97
C SER A 331 1.72 6.35 -6.11
N LEU A 332 1.59 5.88 -7.36
CA LEU A 332 1.26 6.76 -8.48
C LEU A 332 -0.24 7.09 -8.54
N TYR A 333 -1.12 6.19 -8.08
CA TYR A 333 -2.56 6.29 -8.32
C TYR A 333 -3.21 7.54 -7.70
N PRO A 334 -2.84 8.01 -6.49
CA PRO A 334 -3.38 9.24 -5.95
C PRO A 334 -3.03 10.47 -6.79
N PHE A 335 -1.79 10.56 -7.29
CA PHE A 335 -1.37 11.65 -8.17
C PHE A 335 -2.03 11.54 -9.55
N MET A 336 -2.18 10.32 -10.08
CA MET A 336 -2.94 10.06 -11.30
C MET A 336 -4.37 10.56 -11.19
N ALA A 337 -5.06 10.27 -10.08
CA ALA A 337 -6.43 10.71 -9.82
C ALA A 337 -6.56 12.24 -9.75
N VAL A 338 -5.60 12.92 -9.09
CA VAL A 338 -5.54 14.39 -9.08
C VAL A 338 -5.38 14.95 -10.49
N ALA A 339 -4.45 14.41 -11.28
CA ALA A 339 -4.20 14.87 -12.65
C ALA A 339 -5.42 14.69 -13.57
N VAL A 340 -6.06 13.51 -13.51
CA VAL A 340 -7.29 13.21 -14.25
C VAL A 340 -8.40 14.17 -13.87
N ALA A 341 -8.69 14.32 -12.57
CA ALA A 341 -9.81 15.14 -12.11
C ALA A 341 -9.64 16.62 -12.47
N VAL A 342 -8.41 17.14 -12.34
CA VAL A 342 -8.09 18.50 -12.75
C VAL A 342 -8.27 18.69 -14.25
N SER A 343 -7.71 17.81 -15.09
CA SER A 343 -7.79 17.95 -16.54
C SER A 343 -9.24 17.85 -17.05
N VAL A 344 -9.99 16.86 -16.57
CA VAL A 344 -11.40 16.66 -16.93
C VAL A 344 -12.27 17.84 -16.50
N PHE A 345 -12.01 18.43 -15.33
CA PHE A 345 -12.73 19.64 -14.91
C PHE A 345 -12.46 20.83 -15.85
N GLU A 346 -11.22 20.99 -16.31
CA GLU A 346 -10.86 22.08 -17.22
C GLU A 346 -11.43 21.88 -18.63
N ILE A 347 -11.70 20.63 -19.04
CA ILE A 347 -12.52 20.31 -20.23
C ILE A 347 -13.99 20.66 -19.94
N TYR A 348 -14.55 20.16 -18.85
CA TYR A 348 -15.96 20.35 -18.46
C TYR A 348 -16.40 21.81 -18.50
N ARG A 349 -15.59 22.73 -17.93
CA ARG A 349 -15.92 24.16 -17.90
C ARG A 349 -16.03 24.78 -19.31
N LEU A 350 -15.28 24.25 -20.29
CA LEU A 350 -15.22 24.77 -21.66
C LEU A 350 -16.31 24.20 -22.56
N LEU A 351 -16.91 23.07 -22.19
CA LEU A 351 -17.97 22.43 -22.96
C LEU A 351 -19.30 23.18 -22.83
N HIS A 352 -20.09 23.13 -23.90
CA HIS A 352 -21.50 23.55 -23.91
C HIS A 352 -22.39 22.50 -23.21
N THR A 353 -23.64 22.84 -22.88
CA THR A 353 -24.50 22.02 -22.00
C THR A 353 -24.66 20.56 -22.46
N ARG A 354 -24.91 20.30 -23.75
CA ARG A 354 -25.06 18.93 -24.28
C ARG A 354 -23.78 18.11 -24.11
N ALA A 355 -22.63 18.67 -24.47
CA ALA A 355 -21.34 18.00 -24.28
C ALA A 355 -20.96 17.82 -22.81
N ARG A 356 -21.37 18.74 -21.91
CA ARG A 356 -21.19 18.55 -20.45
C ARG A 356 -21.97 17.34 -19.94
N ILE A 357 -23.22 17.17 -20.37
CA ILE A 357 -24.04 16.02 -20.01
C ILE A 357 -23.38 14.74 -20.50
N PHE A 358 -22.92 14.72 -21.76
CA PHE A 358 -22.20 13.56 -22.31
C PHE A 358 -20.95 13.23 -21.49
N LEU A 359 -20.11 14.23 -21.18
CA LEU A 359 -18.91 14.03 -20.37
C LEU A 359 -19.23 13.47 -18.97
N ILE A 360 -20.26 14.00 -18.31
CA ILE A 360 -20.71 13.50 -17.00
C ILE A 360 -21.16 12.04 -17.12
N LEU A 361 -21.98 11.71 -18.12
CA LEU A 361 -22.44 10.33 -18.35
C LEU A 361 -21.27 9.39 -18.62
N SER A 362 -20.29 9.80 -19.44
CA SER A 362 -19.06 9.02 -19.64
C SER A 362 -18.30 8.82 -18.33
N CYS A 363 -18.14 9.87 -17.52
CA CYS A 363 -17.46 9.76 -16.22
C CYS A 363 -18.19 8.82 -15.26
N VAL A 364 -19.53 8.84 -15.25
CA VAL A 364 -20.35 7.93 -14.45
C VAL A 364 -20.17 6.50 -14.94
N ILE A 365 -20.29 6.23 -16.24
CA ILE A 365 -20.10 4.89 -16.82
C ILE A 365 -18.70 4.34 -16.50
N LEU A 366 -17.65 5.14 -16.72
CA LEU A 366 -16.27 4.74 -16.41
C LEU A 366 -16.06 4.49 -14.93
N SER A 367 -16.68 5.29 -14.05
CA SER A 367 -16.63 5.05 -12.60
C SER A 367 -17.38 3.79 -12.19
N SER A 368 -18.53 3.49 -12.81
CA SER A 368 -19.25 2.23 -12.57
C SER A 368 -18.43 1.02 -12.99
N VAL A 369 -17.83 1.04 -14.18
CA VAL A 369 -16.92 -0.03 -14.64
C VAL A 369 -15.72 -0.17 -13.68
N GLY A 370 -15.09 0.95 -13.30
CA GLY A 370 -14.00 0.93 -12.34
C GLY A 370 -14.41 0.40 -10.96
N PHE A 371 -15.63 0.69 -10.50
CA PHE A 371 -16.18 0.20 -9.25
C PHE A 371 -16.41 -1.33 -9.30
N GLU A 372 -17.00 -1.83 -10.38
CA GLU A 372 -17.15 -3.26 -10.62
C GLU A 372 -15.80 -3.98 -10.64
N LEU A 373 -14.80 -3.43 -11.35
CA LEU A 373 -13.42 -3.97 -11.35
C LEU A 373 -12.79 -3.92 -9.96
N SER A 374 -13.07 -2.88 -9.18
CA SER A 374 -12.57 -2.74 -7.80
C SER A 374 -13.20 -3.76 -6.87
N ILE A 375 -14.48 -4.11 -7.06
CA ILE A 375 -15.08 -5.26 -6.37
C ILE A 375 -14.45 -6.55 -6.86
N PHE A 376 -14.36 -6.73 -8.18
CA PHE A 376 -13.91 -7.96 -8.81
C PHE A 376 -12.51 -8.36 -8.36
N ASN A 377 -11.59 -7.39 -8.33
CA ASN A 377 -10.21 -7.59 -7.90
C ASN A 377 -10.03 -7.45 -6.39
N GLY A 378 -10.62 -6.43 -5.76
CA GLY A 378 -10.40 -6.15 -4.33
C GLY A 378 -11.00 -7.21 -3.39
N PHE A 379 -12.04 -7.91 -3.81
CA PHE A 379 -12.60 -9.06 -3.06
C PHE A 379 -12.12 -10.40 -3.63
N HIS A 380 -11.08 -10.40 -4.47
CA HIS A 380 -10.46 -11.60 -5.05
C HIS A 380 -11.44 -12.54 -5.77
N THR A 381 -12.55 -12.00 -6.30
CA THR A 381 -13.48 -12.81 -7.12
C THR A 381 -12.94 -13.08 -8.53
N ASN A 382 -11.86 -12.39 -8.92
CA ASN A 382 -11.13 -12.63 -10.15
C ASN A 382 -10.37 -13.98 -10.08
N PRO A 383 -10.60 -14.93 -11.01
CA PRO A 383 -9.91 -16.21 -11.05
C PRO A 383 -8.37 -16.12 -11.07
N TYR A 384 -7.82 -14.96 -11.46
CA TYR A 384 -6.40 -14.65 -11.33
C TYR A 384 -5.85 -14.94 -9.92
N TYR A 385 -6.65 -14.74 -8.86
CA TYR A 385 -6.24 -14.95 -7.47
C TYR A 385 -6.48 -16.37 -6.95
N ALA A 386 -7.17 -17.25 -7.69
CA ALA A 386 -7.66 -18.53 -7.18
C ALA A 386 -6.55 -19.42 -6.58
N THR A 387 -5.39 -19.50 -7.23
CA THR A 387 -4.24 -20.29 -6.74
C THR A 387 -3.65 -19.70 -5.46
N ILE A 388 -3.55 -18.37 -5.41
CA ILE A 388 -3.01 -17.64 -4.25
C ILE A 388 -3.96 -17.80 -3.07
N ASP A 389 -5.26 -17.65 -3.29
CA ASP A 389 -6.28 -17.80 -2.25
C ASP A 389 -6.36 -19.23 -1.72
N ALA A 390 -6.25 -20.23 -2.60
CA ALA A 390 -6.22 -21.63 -2.19
C ALA A 390 -5.02 -21.94 -1.28
N LEU A 391 -3.84 -21.41 -1.61
CA LEU A 391 -2.65 -21.56 -0.77
C LEU A 391 -2.83 -20.82 0.57
N ALA A 392 -3.29 -19.57 0.55
CA ALA A 392 -3.51 -18.76 1.75
C ALA A 392 -4.53 -19.41 2.72
N MET A 393 -5.58 -20.02 2.18
CA MET A 393 -6.55 -20.79 2.97
C MET A 393 -5.91 -22.03 3.61
N GLN A 394 -5.04 -22.75 2.89
CA GLN A 394 -4.32 -23.90 3.44
C GLN A 394 -3.34 -23.50 4.54
N GLU A 395 -2.55 -22.45 4.32
CA GLU A 395 -1.62 -21.93 5.32
C GLU A 395 -2.35 -21.47 6.59
N LYS A 396 -3.51 -20.82 6.42
CA LYS A 396 -4.39 -20.48 7.56
C LYS A 396 -4.90 -21.70 8.29
N GLY A 397 -5.41 -22.70 7.57
CA GLY A 397 -5.89 -23.96 8.14
C GLY A 397 -4.80 -24.67 8.95
N ILE A 398 -3.61 -24.84 8.37
CA ILE A 398 -2.45 -25.47 9.00
C ILE A 398 -2.06 -24.73 10.28
N GLY A 399 -1.92 -23.41 10.24
CA GLY A 399 -1.57 -22.64 11.42
C GLY A 399 -2.62 -22.72 12.53
N GLN A 400 -3.91 -22.75 12.18
CA GLN A 400 -5.00 -22.96 13.13
C GLN A 400 -4.99 -24.38 13.73
N THR A 401 -4.71 -25.41 12.93
CA THR A 401 -4.58 -26.80 13.40
C THR A 401 -3.43 -26.92 14.41
N LEU A 402 -2.24 -26.41 14.09
CA LEU A 402 -1.09 -26.39 15.00
C LEU A 402 -1.45 -25.72 16.34
N ARG A 403 -2.16 -24.60 16.27
CA ARG A 403 -2.60 -23.88 17.48
C ARG A 403 -3.62 -24.67 18.29
N ALA A 404 -4.58 -25.31 17.63
CA ALA A 404 -5.61 -26.13 18.28
C ALA A 404 -5.02 -27.38 18.96
N GLN A 405 -3.95 -27.94 18.37
CA GLN A 405 -3.23 -29.08 18.92
C GLN A 405 -2.16 -28.68 19.96
N HIS A 406 -2.10 -27.39 20.34
CA HIS A 406 -1.12 -26.85 21.29
C HIS A 406 0.33 -27.18 20.92
N ALA A 407 0.63 -27.24 19.61
CA ALA A 407 1.98 -27.45 19.13
C ALA A 407 2.89 -26.30 19.62
N SER A 408 3.97 -26.65 20.31
CA SER A 408 5.00 -25.67 20.70
C SER A 408 6.03 -25.45 19.59
N GLN A 409 6.13 -26.41 18.66
CA GLN A 409 7.10 -26.38 17.57
C GLN A 409 6.59 -27.21 16.38
N PHE A 410 7.01 -26.83 15.16
CA PHE A 410 6.80 -27.65 13.97
C PHE A 410 8.02 -27.62 13.05
N TYR A 411 8.09 -28.62 12.18
CA TYR A 411 9.20 -28.87 11.28
C TYR A 411 8.74 -28.64 9.84
N VAL A 412 9.65 -28.16 9.00
CA VAL A 412 9.36 -27.88 7.60
C VAL A 412 10.34 -28.65 6.73
N TYR A 413 9.80 -29.51 5.86
CA TYR A 413 10.56 -30.25 4.86
C TYR A 413 10.39 -29.60 3.50
N ASN A 414 11.50 -29.10 2.96
CA ASN A 414 11.63 -28.55 1.60
C ASN A 414 10.56 -27.49 1.18
N ALA A 415 9.87 -26.85 2.13
CA ALA A 415 8.87 -25.82 1.85
C ALA A 415 9.41 -24.40 2.13
N THR A 416 8.99 -23.44 1.31
CA THR A 416 9.54 -22.07 1.25
C THR A 416 8.62 -20.98 1.80
N THR A 417 7.46 -21.30 2.37
CA THR A 417 6.54 -20.29 2.93
C THR A 417 6.30 -20.49 4.42
N LEU A 418 6.45 -19.41 5.19
CA LEU A 418 6.48 -19.43 6.67
C LEU A 418 5.61 -18.35 7.32
N GLY A 419 5.60 -17.12 6.79
CA GLY A 419 5.01 -15.95 7.45
C GLY A 419 3.56 -16.13 7.94
N SER A 420 2.68 -16.64 7.07
CA SER A 420 1.26 -16.83 7.34
C SER A 420 1.02 -17.96 8.36
N ILE A 421 1.69 -19.10 8.21
CA ILE A 421 1.55 -20.24 9.14
C ILE A 421 2.05 -19.84 10.54
N MET A 422 3.18 -19.14 10.64
CA MET A 422 3.70 -18.62 11.91
C MET A 422 2.71 -17.64 12.54
N PHE A 423 2.13 -16.75 11.74
CA PHE A 423 1.13 -15.78 12.19
C PHE A 423 -0.11 -16.42 12.81
N TYR A 424 -0.65 -17.46 12.17
CA TYR A 424 -1.84 -18.16 12.67
C TYR A 424 -1.54 -19.12 13.82
N SER A 425 -0.42 -19.84 13.76
CA SER A 425 0.00 -20.80 14.78
C SER A 425 0.53 -20.15 16.05
N ARG A 426 1.08 -18.93 15.95
CA ARG A 426 1.86 -18.23 16.99
C ARG A 426 3.18 -18.93 17.33
N ILE A 427 3.70 -19.76 16.43
CA ILE A 427 5.00 -20.43 16.54
C ILE A 427 6.00 -19.66 15.67
N LEU A 428 6.95 -18.97 16.29
CA LEU A 428 7.80 -17.97 15.62
C LEU A 428 8.97 -18.57 14.82
N HIS A 429 9.41 -19.79 15.16
CA HIS A 429 10.68 -20.35 14.69
C HIS A 429 10.54 -21.82 14.30
N PRO A 430 9.89 -22.12 13.16
CA PRO A 430 9.87 -23.47 12.62
C PRO A 430 11.27 -23.97 12.30
N ILE A 431 11.46 -25.28 12.43
CA ILE A 431 12.75 -25.91 12.17
C ILE A 431 12.76 -26.49 10.75
N SER A 432 13.61 -25.96 9.90
CA SER A 432 13.87 -26.55 8.58
C SER A 432 14.63 -27.87 8.74
N LEU A 433 14.08 -28.93 8.15
CA LEU A 433 14.74 -30.23 8.08
C LEU A 433 15.58 -30.29 6.79
N GLY A 434 16.89 -30.52 6.96
CA GLY A 434 17.77 -30.87 5.86
C GLY A 434 17.55 -32.31 5.38
N PRO A 435 18.17 -32.71 4.26
CA PRO A 435 18.11 -34.09 3.78
C PRO A 435 18.62 -35.07 4.86
N GLY A 436 17.73 -35.93 5.37
CA GLY A 436 18.03 -36.93 6.40
C GLY A 436 17.91 -36.46 7.86
N GLY A 437 17.47 -35.23 8.13
CA GLY A 437 17.20 -34.77 9.50
C GLY A 437 15.88 -35.34 10.04
N MET A 438 15.91 -36.20 11.06
CA MET A 438 14.68 -36.81 11.57
C MET A 438 13.87 -35.85 12.45
N PRO A 439 12.56 -35.66 12.18
CA PRO A 439 11.68 -34.99 13.12
C PRO A 439 11.49 -35.84 14.38
N PRO A 440 11.37 -35.24 15.58
CA PRO A 440 11.04 -35.98 16.79
C PRO A 440 9.67 -36.65 16.70
N ILE A 441 9.51 -37.79 17.37
CA ILE A 441 8.20 -38.41 17.58
C ILE A 441 7.31 -37.45 18.38
N GLY A 442 6.03 -37.37 18.00
CA GLY A 442 5.03 -36.45 18.55
C GLY A 442 5.11 -35.03 18.00
N SER A 443 6.02 -34.75 17.06
CA SER A 443 6.11 -33.44 16.41
C SER A 443 5.27 -33.37 15.14
N PHE A 444 5.08 -32.15 14.63
CA PHE A 444 4.42 -31.89 13.35
C PHE A 444 5.43 -31.58 12.26
N ILE A 445 5.23 -32.16 11.09
CA ILE A 445 6.00 -31.90 9.88
C ILE A 445 5.10 -31.33 8.78
N LEU A 446 5.54 -30.23 8.19
CA LEU A 446 4.93 -29.57 7.04
C LEU A 446 5.75 -29.88 5.79
N TYR A 447 5.09 -30.27 4.72
CA TYR A 447 5.73 -30.55 3.43
C TYR A 447 4.76 -30.27 2.28
N GLN A 448 5.30 -30.14 1.05
CA GLN A 448 4.43 -30.05 -0.13
C GLN A 448 3.77 -31.40 -0.39
N THR A 449 2.48 -31.41 -0.70
CA THR A 449 1.72 -32.66 -0.93
C THR A 449 2.36 -33.54 -2.01
N THR A 450 3.00 -32.93 -3.01
CA THR A 450 3.73 -33.65 -4.08
C THR A 450 5.00 -34.37 -3.60
N GLU A 451 5.53 -33.99 -2.44
CA GLU A 451 6.75 -34.56 -1.86
C GLU A 451 6.47 -35.70 -0.87
N ALA A 452 5.21 -36.05 -0.63
CA ALA A 452 4.80 -37.09 0.33
C ALA A 452 5.60 -38.40 0.13
N ALA A 453 5.67 -38.90 -1.10
CA ALA A 453 6.37 -40.14 -1.41
C ALA A 453 7.88 -40.07 -1.12
N GLN A 454 8.50 -38.91 -1.37
CA GLN A 454 9.92 -38.70 -1.04
C GLN A 454 10.13 -38.63 0.47
N LEU A 455 9.24 -37.94 1.18
CA LEU A 455 9.29 -37.84 2.64
C LEU A 455 9.21 -39.22 3.29
N HIS A 456 8.24 -40.05 2.87
CA HIS A 456 8.12 -41.44 3.36
C HIS A 456 9.34 -42.30 3.04
N ALA A 457 9.99 -42.08 1.90
CA ALA A 457 11.22 -42.79 1.54
C ALA A 457 12.42 -42.36 2.40
N VAL A 458 12.49 -41.09 2.80
CA VAL A 458 13.55 -40.56 3.67
C VAL A 458 13.36 -41.00 5.13
N TYR A 459 12.11 -41.13 5.59
CA TYR A 459 11.77 -41.51 6.96
C TYR A 459 10.95 -42.81 7.03
N PRO A 460 11.48 -43.96 6.58
CA PRO A 460 10.71 -45.19 6.45
C PRO A 460 10.30 -45.82 7.79
N THR A 461 10.95 -45.42 8.89
CA THR A 461 10.68 -45.91 10.25
C THR A 461 9.70 -45.02 11.03
N LEU A 462 9.14 -44.00 10.39
CA LEU A 462 8.20 -43.07 11.01
C LEU A 462 6.82 -43.23 10.37
N SER A 463 5.80 -43.34 11.22
CA SER A 463 4.42 -43.29 10.79
C SER A 463 3.95 -41.83 10.77
N PHE A 464 3.39 -41.38 9.66
CA PHE A 464 2.85 -40.03 9.51
C PHE A 464 1.33 -40.08 9.53
N ILE A 465 0.73 -39.46 10.54
CA ILE A 465 -0.73 -39.32 10.64
C ILE A 465 -1.09 -37.94 10.10
N SER A 466 -1.94 -37.89 9.08
CA SER A 466 -2.35 -36.63 8.48
C SER A 466 -3.28 -35.87 9.42
N ASP A 467 -2.83 -34.70 9.89
CA ASP A 467 -3.62 -33.77 10.71
C ASP A 467 -4.30 -32.70 9.87
N TYR A 468 -3.73 -32.42 8.70
CA TYR A 468 -4.31 -31.56 7.67
C TYR A 468 -3.75 -31.92 6.30
N GLU A 469 -4.63 -32.29 5.36
CA GLU A 469 -4.26 -32.58 3.98
C GLU A 469 -4.90 -31.57 3.02
N GLY A 470 -4.10 -30.60 2.59
CA GLY A 470 -4.46 -29.66 1.54
C GLY A 470 -4.09 -30.19 0.15
N SER A 471 -4.49 -29.46 -0.88
CA SER A 471 -4.10 -29.79 -2.27
C SER A 471 -2.65 -29.40 -2.62
N LEU A 472 -2.03 -28.51 -1.84
CA LEU A 472 -0.66 -28.03 -2.07
C LEU A 472 0.26 -28.35 -0.88
N LEU A 473 -0.24 -28.23 0.35
CA LEU A 473 0.50 -28.46 1.58
C LEU A 473 -0.17 -29.53 2.44
N THR A 474 0.66 -30.35 3.08
CA THR A 474 0.23 -31.37 4.04
C THR A 474 0.95 -31.16 5.37
N LEU A 475 0.19 -31.18 6.47
CA LEU A 475 0.70 -31.24 7.84
C LEU A 475 0.43 -32.63 8.40
N ALA A 476 1.49 -33.29 8.85
CA ALA A 476 1.39 -34.60 9.48
C ALA A 476 2.05 -34.60 10.86
N SER A 477 1.47 -35.33 11.80
CA SER A 477 2.12 -35.69 13.06
C SER A 477 2.97 -36.93 12.89
N VAL A 478 4.10 -36.93 13.58
CA VAL A 478 5.05 -38.05 13.59
C VAL A 478 4.69 -38.98 14.73
N ALA A 479 4.28 -40.20 14.41
CA ALA A 479 4.04 -41.26 15.39
C ALA A 479 5.22 -42.24 15.44
N SER A 480 5.41 -42.88 16.60
CA SER A 480 6.24 -44.09 16.67
C SER A 480 5.57 -45.21 15.90
N GLU A 481 6.35 -46.04 15.21
CA GLU A 481 5.86 -47.37 14.85
C GLU A 481 5.54 -48.12 16.15
N ASP A 482 4.28 -48.52 16.32
CA ASP A 482 3.83 -49.40 17.42
C ASP A 482 4.50 -50.77 17.34
#